data_AF-A0A7X9H624-F1
#
_entry.id   AF-A0A7X9H624-F1
#
_cell.length_a   1.000
_cell.length_b   1.000
_cell.length_c   1.000
_cell.angle_alpha   90.00
_cell.angle_beta   90.00
_cell.angle_gamma   90.00
#
_symmetry.space_group_name_H-M   'P 1'
#
loop_
_entity.id
_entity.type
_entity.pdbx_description
1 polymer ?
#
loop_
_entity_poly.entity_id
_entity_poly.type
_entity_poly.pdbx_seq_one_letter_code
_entity_poly.pdbx_strand_id
1 'polypeptide(L)'
;MTVLKTYMKLLVKNSYAVLPYFVIFMVLAVLIGQSFGGDPTRTFQVTKMKVVISASSENMEADDFAAWLESRGHKVIHQTLTEKEAREEIFLERADATYLFPNEEKASPVVLADQKSSAGYYAGAMAEAFFRFREAYRLEDGSIDRASLFETLEQEMKVEVDVPDDDVDGLASGLSSVVASMSGAAYVLMAVSFGVLPLVHEAFTRPGIFERSIASPYRISKRVFELYLGSGIVVYVSAAVLFGLAQITLHRQVTAGQLGRLAVNYLVFALCVLAISNIISSLTRNRAAISAISTVFSLGLSFISGAFLPQELV
;
A
#
# COMPACT_ATOMS: atom_id res chain seq x y z
N MET A 1 -22.01 -23.97 26.21
CA MET A 1 -21.20 -24.15 25.00
C MET A 1 -19.89 -24.85 25.36
N THR A 2 -19.83 -26.17 25.19
CA THR A 2 -18.69 -27.01 25.62
C THR A 2 -17.48 -26.87 24.69
N VAL A 3 -17.71 -26.71 23.38
CA VAL A 3 -16.66 -26.50 22.38
C VAL A 3 -16.06 -25.11 22.56
N LEU A 4 -16.89 -24.08 22.77
CA LEU A 4 -16.41 -22.71 23.06
C LEU A 4 -15.54 -22.65 24.33
N LYS A 5 -15.99 -23.28 25.43
CA LYS A 5 -15.20 -23.35 26.68
C LYS A 5 -13.86 -24.05 26.44
N THR A 6 -13.86 -25.11 25.63
CA THR A 6 -12.63 -25.83 25.28
C THR A 6 -11.72 -24.97 24.41
N TYR A 7 -12.28 -24.22 23.47
CA TYR A 7 -11.54 -23.28 22.60
C TYR A 7 -10.82 -22.22 23.42
N MET A 8 -11.54 -21.58 24.36
CA MET A 8 -10.95 -20.57 25.25
C MET A 8 -9.90 -21.16 26.20
N LYS A 9 -10.15 -22.36 26.75
CA LYS A 9 -9.14 -23.06 27.55
C LYS A 9 -7.88 -23.40 26.74
N LEU A 10 -8.04 -23.77 25.47
CA LEU A 10 -6.90 -24.10 24.61
C LEU A 10 -6.05 -22.85 24.35
N LEU A 11 -6.69 -21.71 24.07
CA LEU A 11 -6.00 -20.42 23.94
C LEU A 11 -5.21 -20.05 25.18
N VAL A 12 -5.83 -20.13 26.37
CA VAL A 12 -5.16 -19.79 27.64
C VAL A 12 -4.03 -20.78 27.94
N LYS A 13 -4.23 -22.07 27.69
CA LYS A 13 -3.20 -23.09 27.90
C LYS A 13 -2.01 -22.94 26.94
N ASN A 14 -2.28 -22.53 25.70
CA ASN A 14 -1.25 -22.31 24.68
C ASN A 14 -0.80 -20.85 24.61
N SER A 15 -1.13 -20.05 25.62
CA SER A 15 -0.75 -18.63 25.72
C SER A 15 0.76 -18.44 25.61
N TYR A 16 1.56 -19.40 26.08
CA TYR A 16 3.03 -19.34 25.95
C TYR A 16 3.52 -19.29 24.50
N ALA A 17 2.76 -19.84 23.54
CA ALA A 17 3.07 -19.77 22.11
C ALA A 17 2.40 -18.58 21.41
N VAL A 18 1.22 -18.16 21.88
CA VAL A 18 0.41 -17.10 21.26
C VAL A 18 0.83 -15.70 21.73
N LEU A 19 1.18 -15.56 23.01
CA LEU A 19 1.47 -14.29 23.66
C LEU A 19 2.75 -13.62 23.12
N PRO A 20 3.87 -14.34 22.87
CA PRO A 20 5.03 -13.72 22.23
C PRO A 20 4.72 -13.20 20.83
N TYR A 21 3.92 -13.94 20.05
CA TYR A 21 3.48 -13.52 18.73
C TYR A 21 2.68 -12.22 18.83
N PHE A 22 1.68 -12.18 19.70
CA PHE A 22 0.87 -10.98 19.96
C PHE A 22 1.72 -9.78 20.39
N VAL A 23 2.70 -9.98 21.29
CA VAL A 23 3.60 -8.92 21.78
C VAL A 23 4.52 -8.40 20.67
N ILE A 24 5.13 -9.27 19.87
CA ILE A 24 5.99 -8.87 18.75
C ILE A 24 5.21 -8.01 17.77
N PHE A 25 4.01 -8.45 17.37
CA PHE A 25 3.19 -7.67 16.46
C PHE A 25 2.67 -6.38 17.09
N MET A 26 2.36 -6.35 18.38
CA MET A 26 1.99 -5.12 19.09
C MET A 26 3.14 -4.10 19.08
N VAL A 27 4.37 -4.53 19.35
CA VAL A 27 5.56 -3.68 19.23
C VAL A 27 5.73 -3.19 17.80
N LEU A 28 5.53 -4.08 16.81
CA LEU A 28 5.61 -3.71 15.40
C LEU A 28 4.55 -2.66 15.03
N ALA A 29 3.30 -2.78 15.48
CA ALA A 29 2.26 -1.77 15.25
C ALA A 29 2.65 -0.40 15.80
N VAL A 30 3.24 -0.35 17.00
CA VAL A 30 3.72 0.91 17.59
C VAL A 30 4.89 1.48 16.79
N LEU A 31 5.86 0.64 16.40
CA LEU A 31 7.01 1.07 15.60
C LEU A 31 6.59 1.58 14.22
N ILE A 32 5.62 0.92 13.58
CA ILE A 32 5.03 1.34 12.31
C ILE A 32 4.32 2.68 12.52
N GLY A 33 3.39 2.78 13.48
CA GLY A 33 2.67 4.02 13.77
C GLY A 33 3.61 5.20 14.07
N GLN A 34 4.75 4.96 14.72
CA GLN A 34 5.77 5.98 14.99
C GLN A 34 6.68 6.28 13.78
N SER A 35 7.09 5.28 13.00
CA SER A 35 8.01 5.46 11.86
C SER A 35 7.36 6.19 10.69
N PHE A 36 6.07 5.98 10.46
CA PHE A 36 5.31 6.69 9.43
C PHE A 36 4.77 8.05 9.92
N GLY A 37 4.80 8.32 11.23
CA GLY A 37 4.56 9.66 11.80
C GLY A 37 5.81 10.57 11.77
N GLY A 38 6.87 10.14 11.07
CA GLY A 38 8.14 10.86 10.96
C GLY A 38 8.17 11.81 9.76
N ASP A 39 8.13 13.11 10.09
CA ASP A 39 8.45 14.28 9.27
C ASP A 39 7.49 14.56 8.06
N PRO A 40 6.75 15.70 8.05
CA PRO A 40 5.83 16.09 6.96
C PRO A 40 6.50 16.27 5.58
N THR A 41 7.82 16.19 5.54
CA THR A 41 8.65 16.22 4.32
C THR A 41 8.53 15.00 3.41
N ARG A 42 7.76 13.97 3.81
CA ARG A 42 7.46 12.77 2.99
C ARG A 42 6.05 12.72 2.39
N THR A 43 5.30 13.82 2.44
CA THR A 43 4.17 13.99 1.52
C THR A 43 4.73 14.04 0.11
N PHE A 44 4.15 13.30 -0.86
CA PHE A 44 4.54 13.38 -2.27
C PHE A 44 4.40 14.83 -2.74
N GLN A 45 5.49 15.59 -2.65
CA GLN A 45 5.64 16.82 -3.38
C GLN A 45 6.09 16.42 -4.77
N VAL A 46 5.37 16.89 -5.79
CA VAL A 46 5.81 16.81 -7.19
C VAL A 46 7.25 17.31 -7.21
N THR A 47 8.19 16.35 -7.25
CA THR A 47 9.59 16.68 -7.07
C THR A 47 10.01 17.38 -8.35
N LYS A 48 10.32 18.67 -8.24
CA LYS A 48 10.72 19.50 -9.38
C LYS A 48 12.07 19.02 -9.88
N MET A 49 12.03 18.10 -10.83
CA MET A 49 13.22 17.55 -11.49
C MET A 49 13.94 18.62 -12.31
N LYS A 50 15.27 18.54 -12.31
CA LYS A 50 16.11 19.16 -13.34
C LYS A 50 16.31 18.16 -14.46
N VAL A 51 15.75 18.47 -15.61
CA VAL A 51 15.75 17.60 -16.78
C VAL A 51 16.62 18.22 -17.85
N VAL A 52 17.45 17.41 -18.51
CA VAL A 52 18.16 17.83 -19.72
C VAL A 52 17.51 17.19 -20.94
N ILE A 53 17.17 18.02 -21.94
CA ILE A 53 16.68 17.55 -23.23
C ILE A 53 17.79 17.76 -24.25
N SER A 54 18.25 16.64 -24.81
CA SER A 54 19.26 16.61 -25.88
C SER A 54 18.56 16.31 -27.20
N ALA A 55 18.44 17.34 -28.03
CA ALA A 55 17.88 17.26 -29.39
C ALA A 55 18.76 18.03 -30.38
N SER A 56 18.72 17.63 -31.66
CA SER A 56 19.28 18.42 -32.77
C SER A 56 18.43 19.66 -33.01
N SER A 57 19.05 20.71 -33.57
CA SER A 57 18.60 22.12 -33.54
C SER A 57 17.22 22.45 -34.12
N GLU A 58 16.45 21.48 -34.63
CA GLU A 58 15.08 21.66 -35.15
C GLU A 58 14.22 20.41 -34.88
N ASN A 59 14.01 20.05 -33.60
CA ASN A 59 13.10 18.94 -33.25
C ASN A 59 11.86 19.46 -32.51
N MET A 60 10.79 19.65 -33.28
CA MET A 60 9.50 20.15 -32.80
C MET A 60 8.86 19.25 -31.73
N GLU A 61 9.22 17.95 -31.68
CA GLU A 61 8.73 17.01 -30.66
C GLU A 61 9.41 17.23 -29.30
N ALA A 62 10.69 17.60 -29.33
CA ALA A 62 11.46 17.89 -28.13
C ALA A 62 10.99 19.20 -27.49
N ASP A 63 10.58 20.17 -28.30
CA ASP A 63 10.04 21.45 -27.85
C ASP A 63 8.64 21.29 -27.24
N ASP A 64 7.75 20.50 -27.87
CA ASP A 64 6.42 20.19 -27.31
C ASP A 64 6.55 19.45 -25.96
N PHE A 65 7.49 18.51 -25.85
CA PHE A 65 7.76 17.79 -24.60
C PHE A 65 8.40 18.68 -23.52
N ALA A 66 9.30 19.59 -23.91
CA ALA A 66 9.90 20.58 -23.02
C ALA A 66 8.82 21.49 -22.42
N ALA A 67 7.92 22.03 -23.25
CA ALA A 67 6.83 22.89 -22.82
C ALA A 67 5.88 22.19 -21.83
N TRP A 68 5.61 20.89 -22.06
CA TRP A 68 4.80 20.09 -21.14
C TRP A 68 5.50 19.85 -19.79
N LEU A 69 6.81 19.59 -19.78
CA LEU A 69 7.57 19.44 -18.53
C LEU A 69 7.66 20.77 -17.75
N GLU A 70 7.84 21.88 -18.46
CA GLU A 70 7.86 23.22 -17.84
C GLU A 70 6.49 23.60 -17.25
N SER A 71 5.38 23.27 -17.92
CA SER A 71 4.03 23.54 -17.39
C SER A 71 3.74 22.77 -16.09
N ARG A 72 4.40 21.62 -15.89
CA ARG A 72 4.37 20.85 -14.63
C ARG A 72 5.37 21.33 -13.57
N GLY A 73 6.12 22.40 -13.85
CA GLY A 73 7.04 23.05 -12.91
C GLY A 73 8.44 22.42 -12.84
N HIS A 74 8.82 21.59 -13.82
CA HIS A 74 10.18 21.05 -13.95
C HIS A 74 11.13 22.08 -14.57
N LYS A 75 12.42 21.99 -14.23
CA LYS A 75 13.45 22.83 -14.84
C LYS A 75 14.03 22.09 -16.04
N VAL A 76 13.73 22.57 -17.24
CA VAL A 76 14.24 22.00 -18.50
C VAL A 76 15.48 22.75 -18.95
N ILE A 77 16.53 22.01 -19.31
CA ILE A 77 17.76 22.56 -19.89
C ILE A 77 17.92 21.92 -21.27
N HIS A 78 17.95 22.74 -22.32
CA HIS A 78 18.27 22.29 -23.66
C HIS A 78 19.79 22.24 -23.81
N GLN A 79 20.35 21.04 -23.91
CA GLN A 79 21.79 20.84 -24.13
C GLN A 79 22.02 19.61 -24.99
N THR A 80 22.74 19.78 -26.10
CA THR A 80 23.19 18.65 -26.92
C THR A 80 24.29 17.91 -26.15
N LEU A 81 23.94 16.73 -25.62
CA LEU A 81 24.83 15.83 -24.89
C LEU A 81 24.93 14.49 -25.60
N THR A 82 26.13 13.92 -25.59
CA THR A 82 26.36 12.52 -25.96
C THR A 82 25.86 11.60 -24.83
N GLU A 83 25.50 10.34 -25.12
CA GLU A 83 25.06 9.35 -24.12
C GLU A 83 26.02 9.24 -22.92
N LYS A 84 27.33 9.35 -23.18
CA LYS A 84 28.38 9.30 -22.16
C LYS A 84 28.37 10.54 -21.25
N GLU A 85 28.15 11.72 -21.82
CA GLU A 85 28.11 13.00 -21.10
C GLU A 85 26.82 13.15 -20.30
N ALA A 86 25.69 12.68 -20.85
CA ALA A 86 24.42 12.58 -20.14
C ALA A 86 24.53 11.70 -18.88
N ARG A 87 25.20 10.54 -18.99
CA ARG A 87 25.42 9.63 -17.86
C ARG A 87 26.34 10.23 -16.80
N GLU A 88 27.31 11.05 -17.21
CA GLU A 88 28.21 11.77 -16.30
C GLU A 88 27.48 12.89 -15.54
N GLU A 89 26.63 13.67 -16.20
CA GLU A 89 25.83 14.73 -15.55
C GLU A 89 24.79 14.17 -14.56
N ILE A 90 24.21 12.99 -14.85
CA ILE A 90 23.35 12.25 -13.91
C ILE A 90 24.17 11.72 -12.72
N PHE A 91 25.36 11.18 -12.97
CA PHE A 91 26.25 10.68 -11.92
C PHE A 91 26.75 11.82 -10.99
N LEU A 92 26.91 13.03 -11.52
CA LEU A 92 27.31 14.23 -10.77
C LEU A 92 26.13 14.95 -10.09
N GLU A 93 24.92 14.38 -10.12
CA GLU A 93 23.68 14.95 -9.55
C GLU A 93 23.33 16.35 -10.09
N ARG A 94 23.78 16.67 -11.30
CA ARG A 94 23.50 17.96 -11.96
C ARG A 94 22.19 17.94 -12.73
N ALA A 95 21.81 16.77 -13.24
CA ALA A 95 20.54 16.48 -13.87
C ALA A 95 19.93 15.19 -13.27
N ASP A 96 18.62 15.20 -13.03
CA ASP A 96 17.91 14.03 -12.47
C ASP A 96 17.54 13.02 -13.57
N ALA A 97 17.31 13.51 -14.80
CA ALA A 97 17.06 12.70 -15.98
C ALA A 97 17.51 13.43 -17.26
N THR A 98 17.96 12.67 -18.26
CA THR A 98 18.26 13.18 -19.61
C THR A 98 17.43 12.45 -20.65
N TYR A 99 16.74 13.20 -21.50
CA TYR A 99 15.99 12.69 -22.64
C TYR A 99 16.80 12.88 -23.92
N LEU A 100 17.21 11.77 -24.54
CA LEU A 100 17.94 11.78 -25.81
C LEU A 100 16.97 11.55 -26.96
N PHE A 101 16.80 12.55 -27.81
CA PHE A 101 16.03 12.44 -29.04
C PHE A 101 16.96 11.98 -30.18
N PRO A 102 16.77 10.78 -30.74
CA PRO A 102 17.53 10.36 -31.91
C PRO A 102 17.18 11.23 -33.13
N ASN A 103 18.12 11.39 -34.05
CA ASN A 103 17.95 12.17 -35.29
C ASN A 103 16.98 11.55 -36.32
N GLU A 104 16.45 10.36 -36.03
CA GLU A 104 15.48 9.70 -36.90
C GLU A 104 14.06 10.16 -36.54
N GLU A 105 13.32 10.64 -37.53
CA GLU A 105 12.03 11.35 -37.43
C GLU A 105 10.89 10.65 -36.65
N LYS A 106 11.09 9.44 -36.11
CA LYS A 106 10.05 8.67 -35.41
C LYS A 106 10.60 7.71 -34.35
N ALA A 107 11.21 8.22 -33.30
CA ALA A 107 11.46 7.38 -32.14
C ALA A 107 11.27 8.15 -30.83
N SER A 108 10.49 7.56 -29.93
CA SER A 108 10.35 7.99 -28.55
C SER A 108 11.73 8.23 -27.92
N PRO A 109 11.88 9.23 -27.05
CA PRO A 109 13.18 9.59 -26.50
C PRO A 109 13.75 8.43 -25.69
N VAL A 110 15.05 8.22 -25.82
CA VAL A 110 15.77 7.31 -24.93
C VAL A 110 15.94 8.03 -23.59
N VAL A 111 15.23 7.53 -22.58
CA VAL A 111 15.29 8.07 -21.21
C VAL A 111 16.53 7.52 -20.52
N LEU A 112 17.49 8.39 -20.21
CA LEU A 112 18.62 8.08 -19.34
C LEU A 112 18.37 8.70 -17.97
N ALA A 113 18.26 7.84 -16.96
CA ALA A 113 18.18 8.23 -15.57
C ALA A 113 18.81 7.15 -14.70
N ASP A 114 19.10 7.48 -13.44
CA ASP A 114 19.46 6.45 -12.47
C ASP A 114 18.23 5.57 -12.17
N GLN A 115 18.24 4.34 -12.69
CA GLN A 115 17.16 3.37 -12.51
C GLN A 115 17.01 2.90 -11.05
N LYS A 116 17.93 3.24 -10.16
CA LYS A 116 17.80 2.98 -8.72
C LYS A 116 17.13 4.13 -7.96
N SER A 117 16.95 5.28 -8.61
CA SER A 117 16.32 6.46 -8.03
C SER A 117 14.84 6.53 -8.39
N SER A 118 14.00 6.96 -7.43
CA SER A 118 12.57 7.21 -7.66
C SER A 118 12.34 8.25 -8.77
N ALA A 119 13.24 9.22 -8.89
CA ALA A 119 13.22 10.23 -9.95
C ALA A 119 13.39 9.62 -11.34
N GLY A 120 14.21 8.57 -11.48
CA GLY A 120 14.44 7.92 -12.78
C GLY A 120 13.24 7.12 -13.27
N TYR A 121 12.55 6.41 -12.38
CA TYR A 121 11.27 5.77 -12.70
C TYR A 121 10.20 6.79 -13.08
N TYR A 122 10.11 7.89 -12.32
CA TYR A 122 9.16 8.96 -12.59
C TYR A 122 9.40 9.62 -13.95
N ALA A 123 10.65 9.95 -14.30
CA ALA A 123 11.02 10.49 -15.60
C ALA A 123 10.64 9.56 -16.77
N GLY A 124 10.82 8.25 -16.59
CA GLY A 124 10.42 7.25 -17.59
C GLY A 124 8.91 7.22 -17.81
N ALA A 125 8.14 7.17 -16.72
CA ALA A 125 6.68 7.17 -16.76
C ALA A 125 6.12 8.46 -17.39
N MET A 126 6.75 9.62 -17.14
CA MET A 126 6.36 10.90 -17.74
C MET A 126 6.55 10.92 -19.26
N ALA A 127 7.70 10.44 -19.74
CA ALA A 127 7.92 10.31 -21.17
C ALA A 127 6.92 9.33 -21.81
N GLU A 128 6.75 8.15 -21.23
CA GLU A 128 5.80 7.17 -21.75
C GLU A 128 4.37 7.72 -21.81
N ALA A 129 3.92 8.41 -20.76
CA ALA A 129 2.60 9.05 -20.74
C ALA A 129 2.45 10.09 -21.87
N PHE A 130 3.40 11.02 -21.99
CA PHE A 130 3.34 12.06 -23.01
C PHE A 130 3.32 11.50 -24.43
N PHE A 131 4.23 10.58 -24.77
CA PHE A 131 4.29 10.00 -26.11
C PHE A 131 3.10 9.09 -26.41
N ARG A 132 2.56 8.40 -25.41
CA ARG A 132 1.33 7.60 -25.57
C ARG A 132 0.11 8.48 -25.85
N PHE A 133 -0.05 9.60 -25.15
CA PHE A 133 -1.12 10.55 -25.46
C PHE A 133 -0.90 11.18 -26.83
N ARG A 134 0.32 11.61 -27.14
CA ARG A 134 0.67 12.17 -28.45
C ARG A 134 0.35 11.23 -29.61
N GLU A 135 0.63 9.93 -29.47
CA GLU A 135 0.24 8.93 -30.47
C GLU A 135 -1.27 8.74 -30.61
N ALA A 136 -2.02 8.85 -29.51
CA ALA A 136 -3.48 8.75 -29.54
C ALA A 136 -4.16 9.91 -30.28
N TYR A 137 -3.52 11.08 -30.31
CA TYR A 137 -3.98 12.29 -31.04
C TYR A 137 -3.34 12.45 -32.42
N ARG A 138 -2.77 11.39 -32.99
CA ARG A 138 -2.25 11.39 -34.35
C ARG A 138 -3.40 11.32 -35.37
N LEU A 139 -3.50 12.32 -36.23
CA LEU A 139 -4.49 12.40 -37.31
C LEU A 139 -4.12 11.46 -38.47
N GLU A 140 -5.08 11.17 -39.35
CA GLU A 140 -4.89 10.30 -40.53
C GLU A 140 -3.81 10.83 -41.49
N ASP A 141 -3.61 12.15 -41.51
CA ASP A 141 -2.58 12.84 -42.32
C ASP A 141 -1.17 12.74 -41.71
N GLY A 142 -1.02 12.10 -40.54
CA GLY A 142 0.26 11.96 -39.83
C GLY A 142 0.67 13.19 -39.00
N SER A 143 -0.11 14.27 -39.03
CA SER A 143 0.03 15.43 -38.14
C SER A 143 -0.60 15.18 -36.78
N ILE A 144 -0.19 15.95 -35.76
CA ILE A 144 -0.70 15.84 -34.39
C ILE A 144 -1.54 17.08 -34.09
N ASP A 145 -2.74 16.86 -33.56
CA ASP A 145 -3.57 17.95 -33.04
C ASP A 145 -3.04 18.42 -31.68
N ARG A 146 -2.17 19.44 -31.73
CA ARG A 146 -1.54 20.02 -30.54
C ARG A 146 -2.54 20.60 -29.56
N ALA A 147 -3.59 21.25 -30.04
CA ALA A 147 -4.52 21.97 -29.17
C ALA A 147 -5.27 21.00 -28.26
N SER A 148 -5.82 19.93 -28.84
CA SER A 148 -6.53 18.90 -28.09
C SER A 148 -5.61 18.06 -27.18
N LEU A 149 -4.35 17.85 -27.59
CA LEU A 149 -3.36 17.14 -26.79
C LEU A 149 -3.03 17.90 -25.51
N PHE A 150 -2.69 19.19 -25.61
CA PHE A 150 -2.36 20.01 -24.45
C PHE A 150 -3.57 20.26 -23.54
N GLU A 151 -4.79 20.42 -24.09
CA GLU A 151 -6.02 20.49 -23.30
C GLU A 151 -6.23 19.23 -22.44
N THR A 152 -5.95 18.06 -23.00
CA THR A 152 -6.08 16.78 -22.28
C THR A 152 -4.96 16.58 -21.26
N LEU A 153 -3.75 17.03 -21.57
CA LEU A 153 -2.60 16.96 -20.66
C LEU A 153 -2.69 17.96 -19.49
N GLU A 154 -3.45 19.05 -19.67
CA GLU A 154 -3.80 20.05 -18.65
C GLU A 154 -5.00 19.64 -17.80
N GLN A 155 -5.85 18.72 -18.26
CA GLN A 155 -6.89 18.11 -17.43
C GLN A 155 -6.25 17.23 -16.35
N GLU A 156 -5.79 17.86 -15.28
CA GLU A 156 -5.49 17.17 -14.04
C GLU A 156 -6.81 16.67 -13.45
N MET A 157 -6.90 15.38 -13.12
CA MET A 157 -7.85 14.91 -12.12
C MET A 157 -7.48 15.56 -10.79
N LYS A 158 -7.91 16.80 -10.58
CA LYS A 158 -8.02 17.40 -9.25
C LYS A 158 -9.08 16.61 -8.51
N VAL A 159 -8.66 15.57 -7.81
CA VAL A 159 -9.44 15.06 -6.68
C VAL A 159 -9.32 16.14 -5.60
N GLU A 160 -10.15 17.18 -5.69
CA GLU A 160 -10.37 18.10 -4.57
C GLU A 160 -10.99 17.27 -3.44
N VAL A 161 -10.13 16.81 -2.55
CA VAL A 161 -10.55 16.47 -1.20
C VAL A 161 -10.82 17.81 -0.53
N ASP A 162 -12.10 18.12 -0.31
CA ASP A 162 -12.55 19.25 0.50
C ASP A 162 -11.94 19.14 1.91
N VAL A 163 -10.77 19.73 2.08
CA VAL A 163 -10.08 19.90 3.36
C VAL A 163 -10.14 21.40 3.64
N PRO A 164 -10.87 21.84 4.67
CA PRO A 164 -10.90 23.25 5.05
C PRO A 164 -9.49 23.77 5.30
N ASP A 165 -9.14 24.91 4.69
CA ASP A 165 -7.82 25.56 4.63
C ASP A 165 -7.22 26.03 5.99
N ASP A 166 -7.80 25.64 7.12
CA ASP A 166 -7.23 25.93 8.44
C ASP A 166 -6.37 24.73 8.90
N ASP A 167 -5.04 24.91 8.91
CA ASP A 167 -3.98 23.95 9.29
C ASP A 167 -3.55 22.89 8.26
N VAL A 168 -3.18 23.31 7.05
CA VAL A 168 -2.66 22.43 5.97
C VAL A 168 -1.42 21.59 6.41
N ASP A 169 -0.52 22.14 7.23
CA ASP A 169 0.68 21.39 7.71
C ASP A 169 0.41 20.48 8.93
N GLY A 170 -0.55 20.87 9.79
CA GLY A 170 -0.92 20.12 11.00
C GLY A 170 -1.91 18.98 10.73
N LEU A 171 -2.82 19.18 9.77
CA LEU A 171 -3.87 18.22 9.42
C LEU A 171 -3.35 17.14 8.46
N ALA A 172 -2.49 17.48 7.49
CA ALA A 172 -1.88 16.50 6.58
C ALA A 172 -0.93 15.54 7.33
N SER A 173 -0.13 16.07 8.26
CA SER A 173 0.70 15.27 9.17
C SER A 173 -0.13 14.44 10.15
N GLY A 174 -1.33 14.93 10.52
CA GLY A 174 -2.26 14.16 11.32
C GLY A 174 -2.94 13.02 10.57
N LEU A 175 -3.36 13.27 9.33
CA LEU A 175 -4.00 12.27 8.50
C LEU A 175 -3.03 11.14 8.14
N SER A 176 -1.78 11.46 7.82
CA SER A 176 -0.73 10.45 7.53
C SER A 176 -0.42 9.59 8.76
N SER A 177 -0.34 10.18 9.95
CA SER A 177 -0.20 9.49 11.24
C SER A 177 -1.39 8.57 11.54
N VAL A 178 -2.61 9.02 11.27
CA VAL A 178 -3.84 8.22 11.40
C VAL A 178 -3.83 7.03 10.46
N VAL A 179 -3.52 7.25 9.18
CA VAL A 179 -3.43 6.20 8.16
C VAL A 179 -2.36 5.19 8.53
N ALA A 180 -1.18 5.64 8.92
CA ALA A 180 -0.08 4.80 9.38
C ALA A 180 -0.45 3.90 10.56
N SER A 181 -1.07 4.50 11.59
CA SER A 181 -1.47 3.79 12.80
C SER A 181 -2.55 2.73 12.50
N MET A 182 -3.50 3.06 11.62
CA MET A 182 -4.55 2.14 11.17
C MET A 182 -4.01 1.03 10.25
N SER A 183 -3.08 1.35 9.35
CA SER A 183 -2.39 0.39 8.49
C SER A 183 -1.56 -0.60 9.31
N GLY A 184 -0.83 -0.11 10.31
CA GLY A 184 -0.11 -0.96 11.26
C GLY A 184 -1.04 -1.88 12.05
N ALA A 185 -2.16 -1.34 12.56
CA ALA A 185 -3.17 -2.13 13.25
C ALA A 185 -3.80 -3.20 12.34
N ALA A 186 -4.09 -2.87 11.08
CA ALA A 186 -4.65 -3.78 10.09
C ALA A 186 -3.70 -4.94 9.78
N TYR A 187 -2.40 -4.67 9.55
CA TYR A 187 -1.39 -5.70 9.35
C TYR A 187 -1.30 -6.65 10.54
N VAL A 188 -1.23 -6.09 11.75
CA VAL A 188 -1.09 -6.88 12.97
C VAL A 188 -2.32 -7.74 13.22
N LEU A 189 -3.52 -7.21 12.97
CA LEU A 189 -4.76 -7.99 13.06
C LEU A 189 -4.73 -9.19 12.10
N MET A 190 -4.26 -8.99 10.87
CA MET A 190 -4.11 -10.05 9.88
C MET A 190 -3.09 -11.11 10.32
N ALA A 191 -1.88 -10.68 10.69
CA ALA A 191 -0.80 -11.58 11.08
C ALA A 191 -1.16 -12.44 12.31
N VAL A 192 -1.75 -11.83 13.33
CA VAL A 192 -2.22 -12.55 14.52
C VAL A 192 -3.34 -13.51 14.17
N SER A 193 -4.34 -13.06 13.40
CA SER A 193 -5.50 -13.89 13.07
C SER A 193 -5.10 -15.10 12.23
N PHE A 194 -4.32 -14.88 11.17
CA PHE A 194 -3.88 -15.93 10.25
C PHE A 194 -2.91 -16.92 10.91
N GLY A 195 -2.18 -16.51 11.95
CA GLY A 195 -1.31 -17.43 12.69
C GLY A 195 -2.07 -18.23 13.76
N VAL A 196 -2.88 -17.55 14.57
CA VAL A 196 -3.46 -18.14 15.79
C VAL A 196 -4.68 -19.00 15.48
N LEU A 197 -5.60 -18.56 14.62
CA LEU A 197 -6.86 -19.27 14.36
C LEU A 197 -6.62 -20.66 13.73
N PRO A 198 -5.77 -20.82 12.70
CA PRO A 198 -5.49 -22.14 12.14
C PRO A 198 -4.84 -23.09 13.16
N LEU A 199 -3.99 -22.57 14.04
CA LEU A 199 -3.33 -23.35 15.08
C LEU A 199 -4.33 -23.87 16.14
N VAL A 200 -5.34 -23.06 16.47
CA VAL A 200 -6.44 -23.50 17.35
C VAL A 200 -7.36 -24.49 16.62
N HIS A 201 -7.72 -24.24 15.36
CA HIS A 201 -8.52 -25.15 14.53
C HIS A 201 -7.87 -26.53 14.35
N GLU A 202 -6.55 -26.56 14.17
CA GLU A 202 -5.76 -27.80 14.07
C GLU A 202 -6.04 -28.71 15.27
N ALA A 203 -6.06 -28.16 16.49
CA ALA A 203 -6.29 -28.94 17.71
C ALA A 203 -7.66 -29.63 17.76
N PHE A 204 -8.69 -29.07 17.10
CA PHE A 204 -10.03 -29.65 17.00
C PHE A 204 -10.22 -30.58 15.79
N THR A 205 -9.28 -30.57 14.84
CA THR A 205 -9.33 -31.38 13.61
C THR A 205 -8.29 -32.49 13.56
N ARG A 206 -7.48 -32.66 14.62
CA ARG A 206 -6.57 -33.80 14.74
C ARG A 206 -7.30 -35.14 14.60
N PRO A 207 -6.73 -36.11 13.84
CA PRO A 207 -7.29 -37.45 13.73
C PRO A 207 -7.41 -38.06 15.14
N GLY A 208 -8.50 -38.78 15.38
CA GLY A 208 -8.90 -39.24 16.71
C GLY A 208 -9.77 -38.26 17.52
N ILE A 209 -9.38 -36.97 17.65
CA ILE A 209 -10.25 -35.96 18.31
C ILE A 209 -11.47 -35.68 17.43
N PHE A 210 -11.24 -35.49 16.14
CA PHE A 210 -12.29 -35.22 15.16
C PHE A 210 -13.30 -36.37 15.06
N GLU A 211 -12.81 -37.62 14.98
CA GLU A 211 -13.62 -38.83 14.88
C GLU A 211 -14.49 -39.06 16.12
N ARG A 212 -13.89 -38.92 17.32
CA ARG A 212 -14.62 -38.99 18.59
C ARG A 212 -15.65 -37.87 18.72
N SER A 213 -15.33 -36.68 18.21
CA SER A 213 -16.26 -35.54 18.21
C SER A 213 -17.46 -35.77 17.30
N ILE A 214 -17.30 -36.42 16.15
CA ILE A 214 -18.40 -36.72 15.22
C ILE A 214 -19.27 -37.87 15.73
N ALA A 215 -18.67 -38.87 16.37
CA ALA A 215 -19.40 -39.98 16.97
C ALA A 215 -20.21 -39.59 18.23
N SER A 216 -19.99 -38.39 18.77
CA SER A 216 -20.76 -37.90 19.92
C SER A 216 -22.17 -37.48 19.52
N PRO A 217 -23.18 -37.57 20.41
CA PRO A 217 -24.56 -37.14 20.14
C PRO A 217 -24.70 -35.59 20.05
N TYR A 218 -23.59 -34.87 19.90
CA TYR A 218 -23.55 -33.43 19.86
C TYR A 218 -23.81 -32.92 18.43
N ARG A 219 -24.74 -31.98 18.28
CA ARG A 219 -25.14 -31.44 16.96
C ARG A 219 -23.95 -30.77 16.26
N ILE A 220 -23.66 -31.19 15.02
CA ILE A 220 -22.58 -30.67 14.19
C ILE A 220 -22.74 -29.16 13.95
N SER A 221 -23.97 -28.67 13.68
CA SER A 221 -24.23 -27.24 13.47
C SER A 221 -23.88 -26.39 14.69
N LYS A 222 -24.19 -26.86 15.90
CA LYS A 222 -23.81 -26.17 17.15
C LYS A 222 -22.30 -26.14 17.33
N ARG A 223 -21.59 -27.21 16.95
CA ARG A 223 -20.13 -27.28 17.03
C ARG A 223 -19.48 -26.27 16.09
N VAL A 224 -19.92 -26.21 14.84
CA VAL A 224 -19.41 -25.28 13.84
C VAL A 224 -19.68 -23.84 14.29
N PHE A 225 -20.88 -23.56 14.79
CA PHE A 225 -21.21 -22.24 15.35
C PHE A 225 -20.33 -21.87 16.56
N GLU A 226 -20.14 -22.78 17.53
CA GLU A 226 -19.27 -22.54 18.69
C GLU A 226 -17.81 -22.30 18.30
N LEU A 227 -17.34 -22.93 17.22
CA LEU A 227 -16.00 -22.77 16.69
C LEU A 227 -15.80 -21.40 16.02
N TYR A 228 -16.73 -21.01 15.15
CA TYR A 228 -16.72 -19.67 14.53
C TYR A 228 -16.91 -18.56 15.55
N LEU A 229 -17.74 -18.77 16.57
CA LEU A 229 -17.92 -17.83 17.67
C LEU A 229 -16.62 -17.68 18.48
N GLY A 230 -15.90 -18.77 18.71
CA GLY A 230 -14.57 -18.74 19.34
C GLY A 230 -13.55 -17.94 18.52
N SER A 231 -13.46 -18.21 17.22
CA SER A 231 -12.61 -17.46 16.29
C SER A 231 -13.00 -15.98 16.23
N GLY A 232 -14.30 -15.67 16.21
CA GLY A 232 -14.81 -14.31 16.24
C GLY A 232 -14.40 -13.56 17.49
N ILE A 233 -14.53 -14.18 18.68
CA ILE A 233 -14.09 -13.55 19.94
C ILE A 233 -12.60 -13.20 19.88
N VAL A 234 -11.75 -14.09 19.35
CA VAL A 234 -10.31 -13.81 19.24
C VAL A 234 -10.06 -12.60 18.35
N VAL A 235 -10.65 -12.58 17.15
CA VAL A 235 -10.43 -11.50 16.16
C VAL A 235 -11.01 -10.17 16.64
N TYR A 236 -12.21 -10.15 17.22
CA TYR A 236 -12.82 -8.91 17.68
C TYR A 236 -12.16 -8.38 18.96
N VAL A 237 -11.68 -9.25 19.86
CA VAL A 237 -10.92 -8.81 21.05
C VAL A 237 -9.57 -8.26 20.63
N SER A 238 -8.84 -8.92 19.73
CA SER A 238 -7.57 -8.39 19.20
C SER A 238 -7.80 -7.07 18.44
N ALA A 239 -8.85 -6.98 17.62
CA ALA A 239 -9.23 -5.75 16.95
C ALA A 239 -9.54 -4.62 17.95
N ALA A 240 -10.30 -4.88 19.01
CA ALA A 240 -10.61 -3.88 20.04
C ALA A 240 -9.36 -3.38 20.77
N VAL A 241 -8.43 -4.28 21.11
CA VAL A 241 -7.15 -3.92 21.74
C VAL A 241 -6.30 -3.06 20.80
N LEU A 242 -6.17 -3.45 19.53
CA LEU A 242 -5.38 -2.71 18.54
C LEU A 242 -6.00 -1.35 18.22
N PHE A 243 -7.33 -1.29 18.10
CA PHE A 243 -8.05 -0.04 17.91
C PHE A 243 -7.86 0.88 19.11
N GLY A 244 -7.97 0.36 20.34
CA GLY A 244 -7.72 1.11 21.56
C GLY A 244 -6.28 1.63 21.68
N LEU A 245 -5.28 0.87 21.23
CA LEU A 245 -3.90 1.34 21.15
C LEU A 245 -3.75 2.47 20.12
N ALA A 246 -4.37 2.31 18.96
CA ALA A 246 -4.36 3.35 17.94
C ALA A 246 -5.07 4.63 18.42
N GLN A 247 -6.11 4.53 19.26
CA GLN A 247 -6.74 5.71 19.86
C GLN A 247 -5.76 6.62 20.59
N ILE A 248 -4.70 6.08 21.21
CA ILE A 248 -3.67 6.89 21.90
C ILE A 248 -2.98 7.85 20.91
N THR A 249 -2.67 7.37 19.71
CA THR A 249 -2.11 8.18 18.62
C THR A 249 -3.15 9.07 17.95
N LEU A 250 -4.39 8.59 17.78
CA LEU A 250 -5.47 9.30 17.07
C LEU A 250 -6.15 10.41 17.88
N HIS A 251 -6.17 10.35 19.22
CA HIS A 251 -7.00 11.26 20.05
C HIS A 251 -6.65 12.75 19.86
N ARG A 252 -5.47 13.04 19.32
CA ARG A 252 -4.94 14.39 19.16
C ARG A 252 -5.32 15.01 17.80
N GLN A 253 -5.83 14.21 16.86
CA GLN A 253 -5.93 14.56 15.44
C GLN A 253 -7.31 14.30 14.82
N VAL A 254 -8.23 13.61 15.51
CA VAL A 254 -9.50 13.17 14.91
C VAL A 254 -10.71 13.56 15.75
N THR A 255 -11.73 14.14 15.10
CA THR A 255 -13.00 14.51 15.72
C THR A 255 -13.87 13.27 16.03
N ALA A 256 -14.69 13.32 17.08
CA ALA A 256 -15.55 12.20 17.51
C ALA A 256 -16.43 11.60 16.40
N GLY A 257 -16.90 12.41 15.44
CA GLY A 257 -17.68 11.94 14.29
C GLY A 257 -16.87 11.12 13.26
N GLN A 258 -15.60 11.46 13.06
CA GLN A 258 -14.68 10.73 12.17
C GLN A 258 -14.23 9.41 12.81
N LEU A 259 -14.05 9.41 14.13
CA LEU A 259 -13.76 8.22 14.92
C LEU A 259 -14.83 7.12 14.75
N GLY A 260 -16.11 7.49 14.74
CA GLY A 260 -17.20 6.54 14.49
C GLY A 260 -17.12 5.90 13.11
N ARG A 261 -16.82 6.68 12.07
CA ARG A 261 -16.66 6.16 10.70
C ARG A 261 -15.47 5.20 10.59
N LEU A 262 -14.35 5.56 11.23
CA LEU A 262 -13.16 4.72 11.27
C LEU A 262 -13.41 3.39 12.01
N ALA A 263 -14.11 3.45 13.14
CA ALA A 263 -14.49 2.26 13.90
C ALA A 263 -15.36 1.30 13.08
N VAL A 264 -16.36 1.82 12.35
CA VAL A 264 -17.21 1.01 11.48
C VAL A 264 -16.38 0.36 10.36
N ASN A 265 -15.50 1.11 9.71
CA ASN A 265 -14.62 0.57 8.68
C ASN A 265 -13.73 -0.56 9.24
N TYR A 266 -13.08 -0.32 10.37
CA TYR A 266 -12.21 -1.29 11.01
C TYR A 266 -12.97 -2.55 11.47
N LEU A 267 -14.24 -2.41 11.87
CA LEU A 267 -15.11 -3.54 12.21
C LEU A 267 -15.44 -4.39 10.97
N VAL A 268 -15.79 -3.77 9.85
CA VAL A 268 -16.01 -4.46 8.58
C VAL A 268 -14.73 -5.16 8.12
N PHE A 269 -13.58 -4.50 8.27
CA PHE A 269 -12.27 -5.11 7.99
C PHE A 269 -12.03 -6.35 8.87
N ALA A 270 -12.28 -6.28 10.18
CA ALA A 270 -12.12 -7.42 11.09
C ALA A 270 -13.01 -8.61 10.70
N LEU A 271 -14.22 -8.35 10.18
CA LEU A 271 -15.10 -9.39 9.62
C LEU A 271 -14.46 -10.09 8.41
N CYS A 272 -13.83 -9.34 7.51
CA CYS A 272 -13.10 -9.89 6.37
C CYS A 272 -11.91 -10.73 6.83
N VAL A 273 -11.13 -10.24 7.80
CA VAL A 273 -10.00 -10.99 8.40
C VAL A 273 -10.49 -12.31 8.99
N LEU A 274 -11.60 -12.30 9.73
CA LEU A 274 -12.21 -13.51 10.29
C LEU A 274 -12.58 -14.51 9.19
N ALA A 275 -13.19 -14.07 8.10
CA ALA A 275 -13.57 -14.94 6.99
C ALA A 275 -12.34 -15.60 6.35
N ILE A 276 -11.33 -14.81 5.98
CA ILE A 276 -10.09 -15.30 5.35
C ILE A 276 -9.36 -16.25 6.29
N SER A 277 -9.26 -15.90 7.57
CA SER A 277 -8.56 -16.73 8.55
C SER A 277 -9.20 -18.11 8.73
N ASN A 278 -10.53 -18.20 8.66
CA ASN A 278 -11.22 -19.49 8.71
C ASN A 278 -11.03 -20.33 7.44
N ILE A 279 -10.92 -19.68 6.28
CA ILE A 279 -10.54 -20.35 5.02
C ILE A 279 -9.14 -20.93 5.14
N ILE A 280 -8.16 -20.14 5.59
CA ILE A 280 -6.77 -20.59 5.82
C ILE A 280 -6.75 -21.76 6.80
N SER A 281 -7.53 -21.68 7.87
CA SER A 281 -7.64 -22.73 8.88
C SER A 281 -8.18 -24.06 8.35
N SER A 282 -8.87 -24.04 7.22
CA SER A 282 -9.43 -25.23 6.58
C SER A 282 -8.49 -25.84 5.53
N LEU A 283 -7.52 -25.06 5.02
CA LEU A 283 -6.66 -25.45 3.90
C LEU A 283 -5.48 -26.35 4.32
N THR A 284 -4.86 -26.08 5.47
CA THR A 284 -3.68 -26.82 5.92
C THR A 284 -3.72 -27.14 7.41
N ARG A 285 -3.12 -28.26 7.78
CA ARG A 285 -2.99 -28.75 9.17
C ARG A 285 -1.54 -28.78 9.63
N ASN A 286 -0.59 -28.55 8.72
CA ASN A 286 0.83 -28.53 9.06
C ASN A 286 1.17 -27.17 9.69
N ARG A 287 1.69 -27.18 10.91
CA ARG A 287 2.09 -25.96 11.64
C ARG A 287 3.10 -25.10 10.88
N ALA A 288 4.05 -25.73 10.18
CA ALA A 288 5.02 -25.00 9.36
C ALA A 288 4.32 -24.31 8.17
N ALA A 289 3.38 -24.99 7.53
CA ALA A 289 2.59 -24.41 6.44
C ALA A 289 1.66 -23.29 6.92
N ILE A 290 1.03 -23.44 8.09
CA ILE A 290 0.22 -22.38 8.73
C ILE A 290 1.07 -21.12 8.93
N SER A 291 2.27 -21.27 9.49
CA SER A 291 3.17 -20.14 9.72
C SER A 291 3.58 -19.48 8.41
N ALA A 292 3.95 -20.27 7.38
CA ALA A 292 4.35 -19.74 6.08
C ALA A 292 3.20 -18.98 5.39
N ILE A 293 2.00 -19.57 5.35
CA ILE A 293 0.82 -18.95 4.74
C ILE A 293 0.45 -17.67 5.50
N SER A 294 0.45 -17.70 6.83
CA SER A 294 0.16 -16.53 7.65
C SER A 294 1.07 -15.35 7.32
N THR A 295 2.39 -15.59 7.27
CA THR A 295 3.37 -14.55 6.96
C THR A 295 3.22 -14.04 5.53
N VAL A 296 3.10 -14.93 4.54
CA VAL A 296 2.99 -14.54 3.12
C VAL A 296 1.71 -13.74 2.87
N PHE A 297 0.57 -14.19 3.39
CA PHE A 297 -0.70 -13.48 3.18
C PHE A 297 -0.76 -12.17 3.94
N SER A 298 -0.34 -12.14 5.21
CA SER A 298 -0.36 -10.90 6.00
C SER A 298 0.55 -9.84 5.40
N LEU A 299 1.78 -10.21 5.03
CA LEU A 299 2.75 -9.28 4.46
C LEU A 299 2.38 -8.89 3.02
N GLY A 300 2.05 -9.87 2.17
CA GLY A 300 1.69 -9.64 0.77
C GLY A 300 0.45 -8.76 0.59
N LEU A 301 -0.61 -9.03 1.36
CA LEU A 301 -1.81 -8.18 1.34
C LEU A 301 -1.53 -6.77 1.87
N SER A 302 -0.60 -6.62 2.81
CA SER A 302 -0.22 -5.29 3.34
C SER A 302 0.60 -4.46 2.36
N PHE A 303 1.41 -5.11 1.51
CA PHE A 303 2.07 -4.42 0.41
C PHE A 303 1.07 -4.01 -0.69
N ILE A 304 0.20 -4.92 -1.11
CA ILE A 304 -0.79 -4.65 -2.19
C ILE A 304 -1.83 -3.60 -1.76
N SER A 305 -2.29 -3.63 -0.51
CA SER A 305 -3.25 -2.64 0.01
C SER A 305 -2.66 -1.26 0.23
N GLY A 306 -1.34 -1.13 0.13
CA GLY A 306 -0.61 0.09 0.40
C GLY A 306 -0.45 0.43 1.89
N ALA A 307 -0.63 -0.55 2.77
CA ALA A 307 -0.40 -0.40 4.21
C ALA A 307 1.08 -0.17 4.54
N PHE A 308 2.00 -0.69 3.72
CA PHE A 308 3.46 -0.50 3.87
C PHE A 308 4.12 0.35 2.79
N LEU A 309 3.52 0.43 1.60
CA LEU A 309 4.00 1.22 0.47
C LEU A 309 2.85 2.11 -0.01
N PRO A 310 3.04 3.43 -0.16
CA PRO A 310 2.05 4.27 -0.83
C PRO A 310 1.64 3.66 -2.18
N GLN A 311 0.33 3.58 -2.47
CA GLN A 311 -0.17 3.00 -3.72
C GLN A 311 0.31 3.76 -4.96
N GLU A 312 0.71 5.02 -4.81
CA GLU A 312 1.34 5.82 -5.85
C GLU A 312 2.72 5.29 -6.30
N LEU A 313 3.36 4.42 -5.51
CA LEU A 313 4.68 3.84 -5.80
C LEU A 313 4.62 2.39 -6.31
N VAL A 314 3.43 1.78 -6.40
CA VAL A 314 3.21 0.38 -6.84
C VAL A 314 2.51 0.36 -8.19
#